data_AF-A0A258X1Z4-F1
#
_entry.id   AF-A0A258X1Z4-F1
#
_cell.length_a   1.000
_cell.length_b   1.000
_cell.length_c   1.000
_cell.angle_alpha   90.00
_cell.angle_beta   90.00
_cell.angle_gamma   90.00
#
_symmetry.space_group_name_H-M   'P 1'
#
loop_
_entity.id
_entity.type
_entity.pdbx_description
1 polymer ?
#
loop_
_entity_poly.entity_id
_entity_poly.type
_entity_poly.pdbx_seq_one_letter_code
_entity_poly.pdbx_strand_id
1 'polypeptide(L)'
;MDELKEKIYKAQEAGDIAALYVLEAQAHEVFDDDTLMAYYANILDLALERMTNALENLERLDMNEVQDFATLRALYEYAIEHYSAGSASDASALFEVIGGLSKDEPFNEAMKLHRAACDAKIPFDDFIDEYVDMKATQEGGKFYISEFKKCIETTGETE
;
A
#
# COMPACT_ATOMS: atom_id res chain seq x y z
N MET A 1 -25.60 -4.03 11.80
CA MET A 1 -24.66 -5.12 11.52
C MET A 1 -25.01 -5.83 10.21
N ASP A 2 -26.24 -6.33 10.06
CA ASP A 2 -26.61 -7.11 8.84
C ASP A 2 -26.55 -6.30 7.54
N GLU A 3 -27.00 -5.04 7.55
CA GLU A 3 -26.92 -4.16 6.37
C GLU A 3 -25.47 -3.86 5.95
N LEU A 4 -24.55 -3.70 6.91
CA LEU A 4 -23.13 -3.48 6.63
C LEU A 4 -22.51 -4.73 5.99
N LYS A 5 -22.79 -5.91 6.55
CA LYS A 5 -22.33 -7.19 5.99
C LYS A 5 -22.85 -7.42 4.57
N GLU A 6 -24.11 -7.04 4.28
CA GLU A 6 -24.67 -7.12 2.93
C GLU A 6 -23.94 -6.19 1.94
N LYS A 7 -23.65 -4.94 2.35
CA LYS A 7 -22.90 -3.99 1.50
C LYS A 7 -21.47 -4.48 1.23
N ILE A 8 -20.80 -5.01 2.24
CA ILE A 8 -19.46 -5.60 2.11
C ILE A 8 -19.49 -6.79 1.16
N TYR A 9 -20.45 -7.71 1.35
CA TYR A 9 -20.60 -8.87 0.48
C TYR A 9 -20.78 -8.47 -1.00
N LYS A 10 -21.63 -7.47 -1.27
CA LYS A 10 -21.83 -6.97 -2.64
C LYS A 10 -20.57 -6.32 -3.22
N ALA A 11 -19.82 -5.57 -2.41
CA ALA A 11 -18.56 -4.97 -2.85
C ALA A 11 -17.50 -6.05 -3.13
N GLN A 12 -17.41 -7.08 -2.29
CA GLN A 12 -16.53 -8.24 -2.50
C GLN A 12 -16.89 -9.01 -3.78
N GLU A 13 -18.16 -9.32 -3.99
CA GLU A 13 -18.64 -10.01 -5.20
C GLU A 13 -18.34 -9.22 -6.48
N ALA A 14 -18.40 -7.89 -6.40
CA ALA A 14 -18.08 -7.00 -7.51
C ALA A 14 -16.58 -6.73 -7.70
N GLY A 15 -15.71 -7.19 -6.79
CA GLY A 15 -14.29 -6.82 -6.77
C GLY A 15 -14.05 -5.32 -6.56
N ASP A 16 -14.97 -4.64 -5.87
CA ASP A 16 -14.98 -3.19 -5.68
C ASP A 16 -14.18 -2.80 -4.41
N ILE A 17 -12.86 -2.71 -4.56
CA ILE A 17 -11.93 -2.37 -3.48
C ILE A 17 -12.21 -0.98 -2.92
N ALA A 18 -12.53 -0.01 -3.79
CA ALA A 18 -12.85 1.34 -3.38
C ALA A 18 -14.09 1.41 -2.47
N ALA A 19 -15.16 0.68 -2.80
CA ALA A 19 -16.35 0.59 -1.96
C ALA A 19 -16.04 -0.05 -0.60
N LEU A 20 -15.13 -1.03 -0.55
CA LEU A 20 -14.66 -1.58 0.72
C LEU A 20 -13.95 -0.48 1.55
N TYR A 21 -13.05 0.30 0.98
CA TYR A 21 -12.46 1.42 1.74
C TYR A 21 -13.48 2.48 2.19
N VAL A 22 -14.57 2.70 1.46
CA VAL A 22 -15.67 3.58 1.92
C VAL A 22 -16.38 3.03 3.16
N LEU A 23 -16.45 1.71 3.31
CA LEU A 23 -17.10 1.03 4.44
C LEU A 23 -16.17 0.83 5.65
N GLU A 24 -14.87 1.11 5.49
CA GLU A 24 -13.80 0.88 6.48
C GLU A 24 -14.13 1.44 7.87
N ALA A 25 -14.52 2.72 7.95
CA ALA A 25 -14.83 3.35 9.24
C ALA A 25 -15.98 2.65 9.98
N GLN A 26 -17.02 2.23 9.25
CA GLN A 26 -18.14 1.49 9.85
C GLN A 26 -17.74 0.06 10.23
N ALA A 27 -16.86 -0.57 9.44
CA ALA A 27 -16.31 -1.89 9.78
C ALA A 27 -15.54 -1.84 11.11
N HIS A 28 -14.66 -0.84 11.29
CA HIS A 28 -13.93 -0.60 12.54
C HIS A 28 -14.84 -0.40 13.76
N GLU A 29 -15.95 0.32 13.59
CA GLU A 29 -16.87 0.58 14.70
C GLU A 29 -17.71 -0.65 15.12
N VAL A 30 -17.95 -1.58 14.19
CA VAL A 30 -18.95 -2.64 14.35
C VAL A 30 -18.35 -4.03 14.51
N PHE A 31 -17.19 -4.29 13.90
CA PHE A 31 -16.56 -5.60 13.90
C PHE A 31 -15.62 -5.79 15.09
N ASP A 32 -15.52 -7.04 15.54
CA ASP A 32 -14.42 -7.45 16.40
C ASP A 32 -13.11 -7.57 15.60
N ASP A 33 -11.99 -7.66 16.30
CA ASP A 33 -10.66 -7.69 15.70
C ASP A 33 -10.52 -8.83 14.67
N ASP A 34 -11.00 -10.03 14.99
CA ASP A 34 -10.94 -11.19 14.08
C ASP A 34 -11.72 -10.95 12.78
N THR A 35 -12.92 -10.38 12.88
CA THR A 35 -13.75 -10.05 11.71
C THR A 35 -13.15 -8.91 10.90
N LEU A 36 -12.55 -7.92 11.57
CA LEU A 36 -11.87 -6.80 10.94
C LEU A 36 -10.59 -7.24 10.23
N MET A 37 -9.81 -8.16 10.81
CA MET A 37 -8.67 -8.77 10.14
C MET A 37 -9.10 -9.52 8.87
N ALA A 38 -10.16 -10.32 8.95
CA ALA A 38 -10.72 -11.00 7.78
C ALA A 38 -11.21 -10.00 6.71
N TYR A 39 -11.75 -8.85 7.13
CA TYR A 39 -12.18 -7.79 6.23
C TYR A 39 -11.00 -7.22 5.41
N TYR A 40 -9.90 -6.87 6.06
CA TYR A 40 -8.68 -6.39 5.39
C TYR A 40 -8.02 -7.47 4.52
N ALA A 41 -8.02 -8.73 4.97
CA ALA A 41 -7.52 -9.83 4.15
C ALA A 41 -8.26 -9.95 2.82
N ASN A 42 -9.59 -9.77 2.81
CA ASN A 42 -10.37 -9.77 1.55
C ASN A 42 -10.02 -8.58 0.63
N ILE A 43 -9.79 -7.38 1.19
CA ILE A 43 -9.32 -6.22 0.42
C ILE A 43 -7.98 -6.55 -0.25
N LEU A 44 -7.06 -7.15 0.51
CA LEU A 44 -5.75 -7.51 0.03
C LEU A 44 -5.82 -8.58 -1.07
N ASP A 45 -6.63 -9.63 -0.90
CA ASP A 45 -6.79 -10.68 -1.89
C ASP A 45 -7.25 -10.11 -3.25
N LEU A 46 -8.24 -9.21 -3.24
CA LEU A 46 -8.71 -8.51 -4.44
C LEU A 46 -7.62 -7.62 -5.06
N ALA A 47 -6.85 -6.92 -4.23
CA ALA A 47 -5.75 -6.06 -4.70
C ALA A 47 -4.62 -6.88 -5.35
N LEU A 48 -4.27 -8.03 -4.78
CA LEU A 48 -3.29 -8.96 -5.33
C LEU A 48 -3.76 -9.58 -6.65
N GLU A 49 -5.05 -9.92 -6.76
CA GLU A 49 -5.64 -10.39 -8.02
C GLU A 49 -5.54 -9.30 -9.11
N ARG A 50 -5.93 -8.06 -8.79
CA ARG A 50 -5.80 -6.91 -9.71
C ARG A 50 -4.35 -6.64 -10.10
N MET A 51 -3.42 -6.71 -9.16
CA MET A 51 -1.99 -6.57 -9.42
C MET A 51 -1.51 -7.63 -10.42
N THR A 52 -1.88 -8.89 -10.19
CA THR A 52 -1.51 -10.01 -11.07
C THR A 52 -2.06 -9.81 -12.47
N ASN A 53 -3.35 -9.47 -12.59
CA ASN A 53 -3.99 -9.19 -13.87
C ASN A 53 -3.31 -8.03 -14.63
N ALA A 54 -2.95 -6.95 -13.93
CA ALA A 54 -2.28 -5.81 -14.55
C ALA A 54 -0.88 -6.19 -15.05
N LEU A 55 -0.12 -6.98 -14.28
CA LEU A 55 1.19 -7.49 -14.70
C LEU A 55 1.08 -8.41 -15.92
N GLU A 56 0.12 -9.35 -15.93
CA GLU A 56 -0.10 -10.27 -17.05
C GLU A 56 -0.49 -9.56 -18.35
N ASN A 57 -1.28 -8.48 -18.24
CA ASN A 57 -1.74 -7.69 -19.38
C ASN A 57 -0.79 -6.55 -19.76
N LEU A 58 0.35 -6.39 -19.07
CA LEU A 58 1.29 -5.28 -19.24
C LEU A 58 0.62 -3.90 -19.07
N GLU A 59 -0.38 -3.84 -18.20
CA GLU A 59 -1.11 -2.63 -17.87
C GLU A 59 -0.44 -1.91 -16.68
N ARG A 60 -0.63 -0.59 -16.63
CA ARG A 60 -0.19 0.24 -15.50
C ARG A 60 -1.40 0.88 -14.84
N LEU A 61 -1.41 0.90 -13.52
CA LEU A 61 -2.50 1.43 -12.70
C LEU A 61 -2.45 2.96 -12.67
N ASP A 62 -3.60 3.61 -12.82
CA ASP A 62 -3.73 5.07 -12.83
C ASP A 62 -4.37 5.56 -11.53
N MET A 63 -3.66 6.36 -10.72
CA MET A 63 -4.20 6.87 -9.46
C MET A 63 -5.39 7.82 -9.61
N ASN A 64 -5.70 8.30 -10.82
CA ASN A 64 -6.93 9.05 -11.09
C ASN A 64 -8.15 8.14 -11.22
N GLU A 65 -7.96 6.84 -11.46
CA GLU A 65 -9.00 5.83 -11.45
C GLU A 65 -9.20 5.29 -10.04
N VAL A 66 -10.43 5.41 -9.53
CA VAL A 66 -10.74 5.17 -8.11
C VAL A 66 -10.38 3.74 -7.66
N GLN A 67 -10.57 2.74 -8.53
CA GLN A 67 -10.19 1.36 -8.22
C GLN A 67 -8.68 1.15 -8.21
N ASP A 68 -7.96 1.77 -9.13
CA ASP A 68 -6.51 1.64 -9.23
C ASP A 68 -5.84 2.34 -8.04
N PHE A 69 -6.36 3.50 -7.64
CA PHE A 69 -6.00 4.17 -6.39
C PHE A 69 -6.19 3.23 -5.17
N ALA A 70 -7.38 2.62 -5.04
CA ALA A 70 -7.68 1.73 -3.93
C ALA A 70 -6.81 0.46 -3.93
N THR A 71 -6.49 -0.05 -5.13
CA THR A 71 -5.58 -1.19 -5.33
C THR A 71 -4.18 -0.85 -4.86
N LEU A 72 -3.62 0.27 -5.32
CA LEU A 72 -2.28 0.71 -4.95
C LEU A 72 -2.18 1.03 -3.45
N ARG A 73 -3.24 1.59 -2.85
CA ARG A 73 -3.33 1.79 -1.40
C ARG A 73 -3.21 0.48 -0.63
N ALA A 74 -4.01 -0.53 -0.98
CA ALA A 74 -3.99 -1.83 -0.30
C ALA A 74 -2.62 -2.51 -0.38
N LEU A 75 -1.99 -2.48 -1.55
CA LEU A 75 -0.68 -3.09 -1.75
C LEU A 75 0.43 -2.33 -1.01
N TYR A 76 0.34 -1.00 -0.93
CA TYR A 76 1.28 -0.19 -0.16
C TYR A 76 1.14 -0.45 1.34
N GLU A 77 -0.08 -0.49 1.87
CA GLU A 77 -0.34 -0.81 3.28
C GLU A 77 0.23 -2.19 3.64
N TYR A 78 0.05 -3.17 2.76
CA TYR A 78 0.64 -4.50 2.93
C TYR A 78 2.18 -4.48 2.91
N ALA A 79 2.80 -3.70 2.02
CA ALA A 79 4.26 -3.53 2.01
C ALA A 79 4.78 -2.88 3.31
N ILE A 80 4.05 -1.91 3.86
CA ILE A 80 4.38 -1.26 5.15
C ILE A 80 4.20 -2.22 6.33
N GLU A 81 3.16 -3.06 6.33
CA GLU A 81 2.97 -4.10 7.35
C GLU A 81 4.20 -5.03 7.39
N HIS A 82 4.65 -5.52 6.23
CA HIS A 82 5.87 -6.33 6.12
C HIS A 82 7.11 -5.58 6.60
N TYR A 83 7.25 -4.31 6.22
CA TYR A 83 8.41 -3.52 6.62
C TYR A 83 8.44 -3.31 8.14
N SER A 84 7.33 -2.90 8.73
CA SER A 84 7.20 -2.70 10.17
C SER A 84 7.35 -4.00 10.98
N ALA A 85 6.98 -5.15 10.40
CA ALA A 85 7.21 -6.48 10.99
C ALA A 85 8.66 -6.98 10.88
N GLY A 86 9.55 -6.24 10.23
CA GLY A 86 10.96 -6.62 10.02
C GLY A 86 11.19 -7.52 8.79
N SER A 87 10.16 -7.79 8.00
CA SER A 87 10.23 -8.53 6.73
C SER A 87 10.70 -7.60 5.59
N ALA A 88 11.86 -6.95 5.76
CA ALA A 88 12.35 -5.93 4.84
C ALA A 88 12.55 -6.43 3.39
N SER A 89 12.93 -7.70 3.19
CA SER A 89 13.08 -8.25 1.85
C SER A 89 11.76 -8.37 1.09
N ASP A 90 10.70 -8.81 1.77
CA ASP A 90 9.36 -8.94 1.17
C ASP A 90 8.77 -7.56 0.90
N ALA A 91 8.94 -6.63 1.84
CA ALA A 91 8.56 -5.22 1.67
C ALA A 91 9.29 -4.56 0.48
N SER A 92 10.61 -4.76 0.37
CA SER A 92 11.41 -4.22 -0.74
C SER A 92 10.89 -4.68 -2.10
N ALA A 93 10.64 -5.99 -2.25
CA ALA A 93 10.08 -6.55 -3.47
C ALA A 93 8.71 -5.96 -3.81
N LEU A 94 7.83 -5.77 -2.80
CA LEU A 94 6.52 -5.16 -3.00
C LEU A 94 6.65 -3.69 -3.43
N PHE A 95 7.51 -2.89 -2.80
CA PHE A 95 7.75 -1.50 -3.19
C PHE A 95 8.27 -1.38 -4.62
N GLU A 96 9.17 -2.26 -5.04
CA GLU A 96 9.65 -2.32 -6.42
C GLU A 96 8.51 -2.62 -7.41
N VAL A 97 7.68 -3.64 -7.12
CA VAL A 97 6.57 -4.04 -7.99
C VAL A 97 5.54 -2.91 -8.11
N ILE A 98 5.06 -2.35 -7.00
CA ILE A 98 3.98 -1.34 -7.04
C ILE A 98 4.47 -0.01 -7.61
N GLY A 99 5.75 0.35 -7.40
CA GLY A 99 6.38 1.51 -8.04
C GLY A 99 6.58 1.33 -9.56
N GLY A 100 6.80 0.09 -10.03
CA GLY A 100 6.81 -0.20 -11.47
C GLY A 100 5.41 -0.19 -12.09
N LEU A 101 4.41 -0.61 -11.31
CA LEU A 101 3.05 -0.80 -11.78
C LEU A 101 2.24 0.51 -11.89
N SER A 102 2.49 1.50 -11.03
CA SER A 102 1.76 2.78 -11.04
C SER A 102 2.22 3.71 -12.15
N LYS A 103 1.29 4.47 -12.77
CA LYS A 103 1.59 5.59 -13.69
C LYS A 103 1.99 6.88 -12.96
N ASP A 104 1.77 6.97 -11.65
CA ASP A 104 2.04 8.18 -10.87
C ASP A 104 3.53 8.31 -10.55
N GLU A 105 4.20 9.24 -11.23
CA GLU A 105 5.64 9.46 -11.08
C GLU A 105 6.07 9.83 -9.63
N PRO A 106 5.36 10.73 -8.91
CA PRO A 106 5.66 11.00 -7.50
C PRO A 106 5.58 9.77 -6.59
N PHE A 107 4.57 8.92 -6.76
CA PHE A 107 4.47 7.66 -6.03
C PHE A 107 5.65 6.74 -6.35
N ASN A 108 6.01 6.61 -7.62
CA ASN A 108 7.12 5.76 -8.04
C ASN A 108 8.44 6.18 -7.40
N GLU A 109 8.72 7.49 -7.34
CA GLU A 109 9.91 8.01 -6.65
C GLU A 109 9.87 7.74 -5.14
N ALA A 110 8.70 7.90 -4.51
CA ALA A 110 8.55 7.55 -3.10
C ALA A 110 8.83 6.06 -2.85
N MET A 111 8.33 5.16 -3.70
CA MET A 111 8.57 3.72 -3.56
C MET A 111 10.05 3.35 -3.70
N LYS A 112 10.80 4.05 -4.55
CA LYS A 112 12.26 3.85 -4.64
C LYS A 112 12.96 4.16 -3.30
N LEU A 113 12.54 5.21 -2.58
CA LEU A 113 13.11 5.51 -1.26
C LEU A 113 12.71 4.47 -0.21
N HIS A 114 11.47 3.97 -0.23
CA HIS A 114 11.05 2.88 0.66
C HIS A 114 11.88 1.62 0.43
N ARG A 115 11.97 1.21 -0.84
CA ARG A 115 12.80 0.08 -1.27
C ARG A 115 14.25 0.27 -0.84
N ALA A 116 14.85 1.43 -1.10
CA ALA A 116 16.22 1.73 -0.70
C ALA A 116 16.45 1.59 0.81
N ALA A 117 15.47 1.99 1.64
CA ALA A 117 15.54 1.82 3.08
C ALA A 117 15.53 0.34 3.47
N CYS A 118 14.63 -0.45 2.87
CA CYS A 118 14.56 -1.89 3.08
C CYS A 118 15.86 -2.60 2.63
N ASP A 119 16.38 -2.26 1.46
CA ASP A 119 17.62 -2.84 0.90
C ASP A 119 18.84 -2.51 1.77
N ALA A 120 18.86 -1.30 2.34
CA ALA A 120 19.87 -0.86 3.31
C ALA A 120 19.66 -1.46 4.72
N LYS A 121 18.61 -2.27 4.93
CA LYS A 121 18.23 -2.89 6.21
C LYS A 121 18.02 -1.87 7.33
N ILE A 122 17.53 -0.69 6.98
CA ILE A 122 17.14 0.33 7.96
C ILE A 122 15.86 -0.18 8.65
N PRO A 123 15.79 -0.26 9.99
CA PRO A 123 14.54 -0.58 10.68
C PRO A 123 13.45 0.45 10.37
N PHE A 124 12.19 0.03 10.35
CA PHE A 124 11.09 0.93 10.02
C PHE A 124 11.02 2.17 10.92
N ASP A 125 11.20 2.00 12.24
CA ASP A 125 11.21 3.13 13.19
C ASP A 125 12.32 4.14 12.86
N ASP A 126 13.54 3.66 12.57
CA ASP A 126 14.67 4.51 12.18
C ASP A 126 14.42 5.22 10.84
N PHE A 127 13.76 4.54 9.89
CA PHE A 127 13.34 5.13 8.63
C PHE A 127 12.39 6.31 8.85
N ILE A 128 11.36 6.13 9.67
CA ILE A 128 10.40 7.19 10.02
C ILE A 128 11.11 8.37 10.70
N ASP A 129 11.95 8.10 11.69
CA ASP A 129 12.57 9.16 12.50
C ASP A 129 13.61 9.96 11.72
N GLU A 130 14.46 9.28 10.94
CA GLU A 130 15.60 9.92 10.31
C GLU A 130 15.35 10.39 8.88
N TYR A 131 14.53 9.67 8.11
CA TYR A 131 14.43 9.87 6.66
C TYR A 131 13.12 10.53 6.25
N VAL A 132 12.04 10.34 7.00
CA VAL A 132 10.71 10.84 6.63
C VAL A 132 10.46 12.23 7.21
N ASP A 133 9.95 13.14 6.39
CA ASP A 133 9.31 14.37 6.88
C ASP A 133 7.84 14.06 7.20
N MET A 134 7.61 13.63 8.43
CA MET A 134 6.27 13.23 8.91
C MET A 134 5.27 14.37 8.85
N LYS A 135 5.70 15.61 9.09
CA LYS A 135 4.82 16.77 9.07
C LYS A 135 4.37 17.04 7.64
N ALA A 136 5.32 17.13 6.70
CA ALA A 136 5.00 17.39 5.30
C ALA A 136 4.19 16.25 4.67
N THR A 137 4.49 15.00 5.01
CA THR A 137 3.72 13.82 4.59
C THR A 137 2.25 13.92 5.05
N GLN A 138 2.00 14.26 6.31
CA GLN A 138 0.65 14.41 6.84
C GLN A 138 -0.10 15.58 6.19
N GLU A 139 0.56 16.72 6.00
CA GLU A 139 -0.02 17.89 5.33
C GLU A 139 -0.34 17.61 3.85
N GLY A 140 0.41 16.70 3.22
CA GLY A 140 0.18 16.27 1.83
C GLY A 140 -1.06 15.41 1.62
N GLY A 141 -1.59 14.77 2.69
CA GLY A 141 -2.84 14.01 2.63
C GLY A 141 -2.83 12.78 1.73
N LYS A 142 -1.64 12.25 1.42
CA LYS A 142 -1.46 11.03 0.62
C LYS A 142 -1.61 9.79 1.50
N PHE A 143 -2.03 8.67 0.91
CA PHE A 143 -2.11 7.38 1.61
C PHE A 143 -0.73 6.75 1.86
N TYR A 144 0.32 7.31 1.27
CA TYR A 144 1.69 6.81 1.35
C TYR A 144 2.63 7.89 1.88
N ILE A 145 3.73 7.45 2.48
CA ILE A 145 4.81 8.35 2.90
C ILE A 145 5.45 8.96 1.66
N SER A 146 5.40 10.29 1.52
CA SER A 146 5.79 10.95 0.27
C SER A 146 6.89 12.00 0.41
N GLU A 147 7.15 12.47 1.64
CA GLU A 147 8.08 13.56 1.88
C GLU A 147 9.27 13.08 2.71
N PHE A 148 10.47 13.40 2.26
CA PHE A 148 11.72 12.86 2.82
C PHE A 148 12.73 13.97 3.12
N LYS A 149 13.39 13.86 4.27
CA LYS A 149 14.41 14.80 4.77
C LYS A 149 15.74 14.66 4.03
N LYS A 150 16.08 13.44 3.61
CA LYS A 150 17.35 13.09 2.97
C LYS A 150 17.18 11.87 2.06
N CYS A 151 18.02 11.76 1.04
CA CYS A 151 18.07 10.57 0.19
C CYS A 151 18.74 9.39 0.92
N ILE A 152 18.46 8.18 0.45
CA ILE A 152 19.14 6.95 0.89
C ILE A 152 20.11 6.56 -0.22
N GLU A 153 21.41 6.57 0.09
CA GLU A 153 22.41 6.06 -0.83
C GLU A 153 22.36 4.53 -0.81
N THR A 154 21.86 3.92 -1.88
CA THR A 154 22.04 2.48 -2.08
C THR A 154 23.48 2.26 -2.52
N THR A 155 24.23 1.45 -1.77
CA THR A 155 25.50 0.92 -2.28
C THR A 155 25.15 0.03 -3.46
N GLY A 156 25.27 0.57 -4.67
CA GLY A 156 24.93 -0.15 -5.89
C GLY A 156 25.66 -1.47 -5.95
N GLU A 157 24.92 -2.56 -6.06
CA GLU A 157 25.42 -3.71 -6.79
C GLU A 157 25.62 -3.23 -8.22
N THR A 158 26.89 -3.07 -8.57
CA THR A 158 27.35 -2.83 -9.92
C THR A 158 27.08 -4.12 -10.69
N GLU A 159 26.12 -4.08 -11.63
CA GLU A 159 26.08 -5.05 -12.73
C GLU A 159 27.30 -4.87 -13.64
#